data_AF-A0A7X7VNP5-F1
#
_entry.id   AF-A0A7X7VNP5-F1
#
_cell.length_a   1.000
_cell.length_b   1.000
_cell.length_c   1.000
_cell.angle_alpha   90.00
_cell.angle_beta   90.00
_cell.angle_gamma   90.00
#
_symmetry.space_group_name_H-M   'P 1'
#
loop_
_entity.id
_entity.type
_entity.pdbx_description
1 polymer ?
#
loop_
_entity_poly.entity_id
_entity_poly.type
_entity_poly.pdbx_seq_one_letter_code
_entity_poly.pdbx_strand_id
1 'polypeptide(L)'
;MTYVPTPEQALKIVDSYNHEEFHRIHARTVAATMRWFASKYDPRKEDYWYSVGALHDVDFELYPEQHCVAGVKLLTQKNVDERVIRSAMSHGWGLTETPFEPTLQMEKILFAVDELTGIIWAAALVRPSKSTLDMKLKSVKKKYKSEHFAAGCSREVISKGAENLGWTLDELIEQTLEAMQAFERSEEGLLEATVALKN
;
A
#
# COMPACT_ATOMS: atom_id res chain seq x y z
N MET A 1 23.65 5.33 13.58
CA MET A 1 22.73 4.35 14.18
C MET A 1 21.47 4.37 13.34
N THR A 2 20.94 3.20 12.97
CA THR A 2 19.69 3.10 12.22
C THR A 2 18.49 3.22 13.16
N TYR A 3 17.30 3.48 12.62
CA TYR A 3 16.06 3.56 13.41
C TYR A 3 14.84 3.05 12.62
N VAL A 4 13.82 2.58 13.34
CA VAL A 4 12.50 2.31 12.77
C VAL A 4 11.71 3.62 12.79
N PRO A 5 11.30 4.17 11.63
CA PRO A 5 10.53 5.41 11.60
C PRO A 5 9.18 5.26 12.31
N THR A 6 8.76 6.29 13.05
CA THR A 6 7.36 6.43 13.46
C THR A 6 6.49 6.73 12.23
N PRO A 7 5.16 6.55 12.32
CA PRO A 7 4.25 6.91 11.22
C PRO A 7 4.49 8.31 10.65
N GLU A 8 4.67 9.31 11.52
CA GLU A 8 4.91 10.70 11.10
C GLU A 8 6.27 10.88 10.43
N GLN A 9 7.29 10.14 10.88
CA GLN A 9 8.61 10.17 10.25
C GLN A 9 8.58 9.48 8.88
N ALA A 10 7.87 8.37 8.75
CA ALA A 10 7.71 7.66 7.48
C ALA A 10 7.03 8.55 6.44
N LEU A 11 5.92 9.21 6.80
CA LEU A 11 5.24 10.14 5.90
C LEU A 11 6.11 11.34 5.52
N LYS A 12 6.91 11.89 6.44
CA LYS A 12 7.88 12.96 6.11
C LYS A 12 8.95 12.50 5.11
N ILE A 13 9.33 11.22 5.16
CA ILE A 13 10.26 10.66 4.17
C ILE A 13 9.56 10.57 2.81
N VAL A 14 8.33 10.04 2.75
CA VAL A 14 7.50 9.99 1.54
C VAL A 14 7.37 11.37 0.92
N ASP A 15 6.96 12.37 1.69
CA ASP A 15 6.75 13.74 1.20
C ASP A 15 8.04 14.40 0.66
N SER A 16 9.21 13.87 1.01
CA SER A 16 10.51 14.36 0.52
C SER A 16 10.94 13.78 -0.84
N TYR A 17 10.32 12.70 -1.31
CA TYR A 17 10.63 12.04 -2.57
C TYR A 17 9.44 11.97 -3.53
N ASN A 18 8.21 11.92 -3.00
CA ASN A 18 6.99 11.94 -3.78
C ASN A 18 6.38 13.35 -3.73
N HIS A 19 6.09 13.94 -4.88
CA HIS A 19 5.55 15.29 -5.03
C HIS A 19 4.16 15.29 -5.65
N GLU A 20 3.85 14.31 -6.50
CA GLU A 20 2.51 14.14 -7.04
C GLU A 20 1.55 13.65 -5.94
N GLU A 21 0.37 14.26 -5.90
CA GLU A 21 -0.64 13.97 -4.88
C GLU A 21 -1.06 12.49 -4.91
N PHE A 22 -1.14 11.90 -6.11
CA PHE A 22 -1.45 10.49 -6.28
C PHE A 22 -0.49 9.57 -5.51
N HIS A 23 0.83 9.78 -5.60
CA HIS A 23 1.81 8.93 -4.94
C HIS A 23 1.74 9.05 -3.41
N ARG A 24 1.50 10.26 -2.90
CA ARG A 24 1.32 10.49 -1.45
C ARG A 24 0.05 9.84 -0.92
N ILE A 25 -1.06 9.94 -1.65
CA ILE A 25 -2.31 9.29 -1.29
C ILE A 25 -2.15 7.77 -1.32
N HIS A 26 -1.47 7.21 -2.32
CA HIS A 26 -1.19 5.77 -2.40
C HIS A 26 -0.38 5.29 -1.19
N ALA A 27 0.73 5.96 -0.88
CA ALA A 27 1.57 5.63 0.28
C ALA A 27 0.77 5.62 1.59
N ARG A 28 -0.07 6.65 1.83
CA ARG A 28 -0.94 6.73 3.02
C ARG A 28 -2.00 5.63 3.04
N THR A 29 -2.62 5.35 1.89
CA THR A 29 -3.63 4.30 1.75
C THR A 29 -3.05 2.92 2.08
N VAL A 30 -1.88 2.60 1.55
CA VAL A 30 -1.18 1.34 1.85
C VAL A 30 -0.72 1.31 3.30
N ALA A 31 -0.16 2.40 3.85
CA ALA A 31 0.23 2.49 5.26
C ALA A 31 -0.94 2.21 6.21
N ALA A 32 -2.08 2.86 5.99
CA ALA A 32 -3.29 2.67 6.78
C ALA A 32 -3.86 1.25 6.62
N THR A 33 -3.85 0.71 5.40
CA THR A 33 -4.24 -0.68 5.13
C THR A 33 -3.37 -1.66 5.91
N MET A 34 -2.05 -1.47 5.88
CA MET A 34 -1.10 -2.27 6.64
C MET A 34 -1.33 -2.18 8.15
N ARG A 35 -1.61 -0.99 8.68
CA ARG A 35 -1.94 -0.79 10.10
C ARG A 35 -3.21 -1.53 10.50
N TRP A 36 -4.24 -1.49 9.66
CA TRP A 36 -5.48 -2.21 9.89
C TRP A 36 -5.25 -3.72 9.97
N PHE A 37 -4.45 -4.29 9.06
CA PHE A 37 -4.08 -5.70 9.14
C PHE A 37 -3.23 -6.01 10.37
N ALA A 38 -2.31 -5.12 10.75
CA ALA A 38 -1.50 -5.28 11.96
C ALA A 38 -2.35 -5.41 13.23
N SER A 39 -3.44 -4.65 13.34
CA SER A 39 -4.38 -4.75 14.48
C SER A 39 -5.01 -6.15 14.64
N LYS A 40 -5.02 -6.95 13.57
CA LYS A 40 -5.52 -8.34 13.57
C LYS A 40 -4.40 -9.36 13.79
N TYR A 41 -3.23 -9.14 13.18
CA TYR A 41 -2.18 -10.15 13.06
C TYR A 41 -0.92 -9.91 13.91
N ASP A 42 -0.57 -8.66 14.22
CA ASP A 42 0.53 -8.30 15.13
C ASP A 42 0.28 -6.93 15.80
N PRO A 43 -0.68 -6.83 16.75
CA PRO A 43 -1.13 -5.53 17.30
C PRO A 43 -0.04 -4.73 18.02
N ARG A 44 1.08 -5.38 18.38
CA ARG A 44 2.22 -4.73 19.03
C ARG A 44 3.14 -4.01 18.04
N LYS A 45 2.89 -4.14 16.73
CA LYS A 45 3.73 -3.63 15.65
C LYS A 45 2.93 -2.82 14.62
N GLU A 46 1.79 -2.26 15.00
CA GLU A 46 0.98 -1.42 14.12
C GLU A 46 1.78 -0.29 13.45
N ASP A 47 2.57 0.44 14.23
CA ASP A 47 3.41 1.53 13.72
C ASP A 47 4.52 1.03 12.78
N TYR A 48 5.06 -0.16 13.04
CA TYR A 48 6.06 -0.77 12.16
C TYR A 48 5.43 -1.13 10.80
N TRP A 49 4.24 -1.74 10.81
CA TRP A 49 3.52 -2.11 9.59
C TRP A 49 3.09 -0.87 8.80
N TYR A 50 2.64 0.17 9.51
CA TYR A 50 2.34 1.46 8.90
C TYR A 50 3.57 2.05 8.20
N SER A 51 4.71 2.12 8.89
CA SER A 51 5.94 2.67 8.30
C SER A 51 6.44 1.86 7.10
N VAL A 52 6.32 0.53 7.16
CA VAL A 52 6.65 -0.33 6.00
C VAL A 52 5.72 -0.03 4.82
N GLY A 53 4.40 0.04 5.05
CA GLY A 53 3.43 0.39 4.02
C GLY A 53 3.61 1.80 3.46
N ALA A 54 3.96 2.78 4.28
CA ALA A 54 4.22 4.14 3.81
C ALA A 54 5.44 4.22 2.89
N LEU A 55 6.48 3.45 3.18
CA LEU A 55 7.78 3.57 2.51
C LEU A 55 7.96 2.63 1.31
N HIS A 56 6.98 1.79 0.98
CA HIS A 56 7.11 0.79 -0.09
C HIS A 56 7.45 1.43 -1.45
N ASP A 57 6.78 2.54 -1.79
CA ASP A 57 6.89 3.24 -3.08
C ASP A 57 7.72 4.54 -3.04
N VAL A 58 8.55 4.70 -2.00
CA VAL A 58 9.31 5.94 -1.75
C VAL A 58 10.19 6.37 -2.94
N ASP A 59 10.58 5.44 -3.80
CA ASP A 59 11.44 5.67 -4.96
C ASP A 59 10.69 5.74 -6.29
N PHE A 60 9.43 5.31 -6.35
CA PHE A 60 8.73 5.05 -7.60
C PHE A 60 8.61 6.30 -8.49
N GLU A 61 8.27 7.46 -7.91
CA GLU A 61 8.09 8.71 -8.68
C GLU A 61 9.38 9.19 -9.35
N LEU A 62 10.53 9.00 -8.70
CA LEU A 62 11.83 9.48 -9.19
C LEU A 62 12.57 8.43 -10.01
N TYR A 63 12.38 7.15 -9.70
CA TYR A 63 13.16 6.04 -10.23
C TYR A 63 12.28 4.83 -10.61
N PRO A 64 11.26 4.99 -11.48
CA PRO A 64 10.33 3.90 -11.80
C PRO A 64 11.03 2.68 -12.43
N GLU A 65 12.09 2.89 -13.22
CA GLU A 65 12.87 1.81 -13.85
C GLU A 65 13.78 1.06 -12.86
N GLN A 66 14.09 1.66 -11.71
CA GLN A 66 14.95 1.08 -10.66
C GLN A 66 14.16 0.84 -9.37
N HIS A 67 12.84 0.75 -9.48
CA HIS A 67 11.94 0.67 -8.35
C HIS A 67 12.31 -0.51 -7.44
N CYS A 68 12.13 -0.32 -6.13
CA CYS A 68 12.67 -1.13 -5.03
C CYS A 68 14.20 -1.08 -4.86
N VAL A 69 14.99 -1.07 -5.94
CA VAL A 69 16.46 -1.01 -5.84
C VAL A 69 16.92 0.39 -5.40
N ALA A 70 16.33 1.43 -6.00
CA ALA A 70 16.56 2.80 -5.58
C ALA A 70 16.01 3.06 -4.17
N GLY A 71 14.87 2.46 -3.80
CA GLY A 71 14.27 2.55 -2.47
C GLY A 71 15.22 2.08 -1.36
N VAL A 72 15.96 0.97 -1.57
CA VAL A 72 17.02 0.53 -0.64
C VAL A 72 18.03 1.64 -0.40
N LYS A 73 18.53 2.26 -1.48
CA LYS A 73 19.53 3.32 -1.40
C LYS A 73 19.00 4.56 -0.67
N LEU A 74 17.80 5.03 -1.04
CA LEU A 74 17.19 6.22 -0.46
C LEU A 74 16.96 6.07 1.04
N LEU A 75 16.37 4.94 1.46
CA LEU A 75 16.06 4.69 2.87
C LEU A 75 17.33 4.45 3.70
N THR A 76 18.35 3.80 3.13
CA THR A 76 19.65 3.63 3.79
C THR A 76 20.32 4.98 4.05
N GLN A 77 20.27 5.90 3.09
CA GLN A 77 20.80 7.27 3.27
C GLN A 77 20.07 8.05 4.37
N LYS A 78 18.80 7.72 4.62
CA LYS A 78 18.00 8.28 5.73
C LYS A 78 18.22 7.55 7.06
N ASN A 79 19.13 6.58 7.13
CA ASN A 79 19.41 5.74 8.30
C ASN A 79 18.19 4.90 8.76
N VAL A 80 17.29 4.55 7.85
CA VAL A 80 16.17 3.65 8.17
C VAL A 80 16.72 2.25 8.47
N ASP A 81 16.11 1.58 9.45
CA ASP A 81 16.44 0.21 9.84
C ASP A 81 16.29 -0.76 8.66
N GLU A 82 17.31 -1.60 8.45
CA GLU A 82 17.38 -2.54 7.34
C GLU A 82 16.18 -3.51 7.29
N ARG A 83 15.54 -3.79 8.43
CA ARG A 83 14.35 -4.65 8.47
C ARG A 83 13.14 -3.96 7.86
N VAL A 84 12.99 -2.65 8.08
CA VAL A 84 11.93 -1.85 7.45
C VAL A 84 12.18 -1.77 5.95
N ILE A 85 13.42 -1.50 5.53
CA ILE A 85 13.81 -1.43 4.12
C ILE A 85 13.51 -2.77 3.43
N ARG A 86 14.03 -3.87 3.98
CA ARG A 86 13.79 -5.23 3.45
C ARG A 86 12.29 -5.47 3.26
N SER A 87 11.50 -5.25 4.30
CA SER A 87 10.07 -5.57 4.24
C SER A 87 9.32 -4.66 3.26
N ALA A 88 9.62 -3.36 3.25
CA ALA A 88 9.01 -2.42 2.31
C ALA A 88 9.33 -2.80 0.86
N MET A 89 10.59 -3.10 0.55
CA MET A 89 11.04 -3.43 -0.80
C MET A 89 10.66 -4.86 -1.25
N SER A 90 10.02 -5.66 -0.39
CA SER A 90 9.56 -7.01 -0.75
C SER A 90 8.29 -7.03 -1.61
N HIS A 91 7.56 -5.91 -1.68
CA HIS A 91 6.35 -5.80 -2.50
C HIS A 91 6.66 -5.93 -4.01
N GLY A 92 7.84 -5.50 -4.45
CA GLY A 92 8.27 -5.63 -5.84
C GLY A 92 8.76 -7.03 -6.24
N TRP A 93 8.65 -8.05 -5.38
CA TRP A 93 9.23 -9.38 -5.65
C TRP A 93 8.69 -10.02 -6.94
N GLY A 94 9.59 -10.26 -7.90
CA GLY A 94 9.24 -10.80 -9.22
C GLY A 94 8.68 -9.77 -10.21
N LEU A 95 8.56 -8.50 -9.79
CA LEU A 95 8.17 -7.35 -10.62
C LEU A 95 9.34 -6.39 -10.86
N THR A 96 10.24 -6.32 -9.89
CA THR A 96 11.44 -5.49 -9.92
C THR A 96 12.69 -6.35 -9.69
N GLU A 97 13.86 -5.71 -9.68
CA GLU A 97 15.13 -6.37 -9.36
C GLU A 97 15.37 -6.54 -7.84
N THR A 98 14.34 -6.34 -7.01
CA THR A 98 14.46 -6.55 -5.56
C THR A 98 14.81 -8.02 -5.24
N PRO A 99 15.81 -8.28 -4.37
CA PRO A 99 16.14 -9.63 -3.94
C PRO A 99 15.27 -10.12 -2.77
N PHE A 100 14.33 -9.30 -2.30
CA PHE A 100 13.60 -9.55 -1.07
C PHE A 100 12.28 -10.27 -1.34
N GLU A 101 12.29 -11.59 -1.19
CA GLU A 101 11.05 -12.38 -1.21
C GLU A 101 10.17 -12.07 0.02
N PRO A 102 8.84 -11.91 -0.15
CA PRO A 102 7.90 -11.73 0.95
C PRO A 102 7.73 -13.05 1.74
N THR A 103 8.44 -13.13 2.86
CA THR A 103 8.52 -14.34 3.69
C THR A 103 7.71 -14.22 4.97
N LEU A 104 7.62 -13.02 5.54
CA LEU A 104 6.87 -12.73 6.75
C LEU A 104 5.39 -12.48 6.42
N GLN A 105 4.49 -12.76 7.37
CA GLN A 105 3.05 -12.53 7.21
C GLN A 105 2.74 -11.09 6.74
N MET A 106 3.42 -10.10 7.30
CA MET A 106 3.27 -8.69 6.94
C MET A 106 3.73 -8.41 5.50
N GLU A 107 4.87 -8.95 5.08
CA GLU A 107 5.41 -8.78 3.72
C GLU A 107 4.47 -9.40 2.69
N LYS A 108 3.91 -10.57 2.98
CA LYS A 108 2.91 -11.24 2.13
C LYS A 108 1.63 -10.43 2.01
N ILE A 109 1.18 -9.80 3.09
CA ILE A 109 0.04 -8.90 3.07
C ILE A 109 0.37 -7.67 2.21
N LEU A 110 1.50 -6.99 2.44
CA LEU A 110 1.93 -5.84 1.63
C LEU A 110 1.93 -6.18 0.14
N PHE A 111 2.59 -7.27 -0.24
CA PHE A 111 2.65 -7.78 -1.62
C PHE A 111 1.26 -8.00 -2.22
N ALA A 112 0.32 -8.56 -1.44
CA ALA A 112 -1.02 -8.88 -1.94
C ALA A 112 -1.93 -7.65 -2.04
N VAL A 113 -1.77 -6.67 -1.15
CA VAL A 113 -2.70 -5.53 -1.03
C VAL A 113 -2.27 -4.33 -1.85
N ASP A 114 -0.98 -4.11 -2.10
CA ASP A 114 -0.45 -2.92 -2.78
C ASP A 114 -1.23 -2.58 -4.06
N GLU A 115 -1.09 -3.39 -5.11
CA GLU A 115 -1.80 -3.14 -6.38
C GLU A 115 -3.33 -3.24 -6.25
N LEU A 116 -3.82 -4.05 -5.31
CA LEU A 116 -5.26 -4.18 -5.07
C LEU A 116 -5.87 -2.88 -4.53
N THR A 117 -5.15 -2.14 -3.69
CA THR A 117 -5.60 -0.82 -3.22
C THR A 117 -5.78 0.13 -4.39
N GLY A 118 -4.89 0.09 -5.39
CA GLY A 118 -5.01 0.86 -6.64
C GLY A 118 -6.28 0.54 -7.42
N ILE A 119 -6.66 -0.74 -7.53
CA ILE A 119 -7.92 -1.15 -8.18
C ILE A 119 -9.14 -0.64 -7.40
N ILE A 120 -9.13 -0.76 -6.07
CA ILE A 120 -10.25 -0.31 -5.22
C ILE A 120 -10.39 1.21 -5.28
N TRP A 121 -9.27 1.93 -5.24
CA TRP A 121 -9.24 3.39 -5.33
C TRP A 121 -9.80 3.88 -6.67
N ALA A 122 -9.29 3.35 -7.79
CA ALA A 122 -9.83 3.66 -9.11
C ALA A 122 -11.32 3.33 -9.19
N ALA A 123 -11.76 2.24 -8.56
CA ALA A 123 -13.16 1.84 -8.53
C ALA A 123 -14.03 2.81 -7.73
N ALA A 124 -13.50 3.42 -6.66
CA ALA A 124 -14.16 4.48 -5.91
C ALA A 124 -14.30 5.75 -6.74
N LEU A 125 -13.22 6.20 -7.41
CA LEU A 125 -13.19 7.45 -8.18
C LEU A 125 -14.21 7.54 -9.31
N VAL A 126 -14.58 6.40 -9.90
CA VAL A 126 -15.59 6.35 -10.98
C VAL A 126 -17.04 6.27 -10.47
N ARG A 127 -17.26 6.27 -9.15
CA ARG A 127 -18.61 6.30 -8.55
C ARG A 127 -19.05 7.75 -8.35
N PRO A 128 -20.38 8.02 -8.35
CA PRO A 128 -20.89 9.33 -7.98
C PRO A 128 -20.45 9.80 -6.60
N SER A 129 -20.30 8.87 -5.64
CA SER A 129 -19.84 9.13 -4.28
C SER A 129 -18.34 9.44 -4.17
N LYS A 130 -17.54 9.04 -5.17
CA LYS A 130 -16.06 9.04 -5.13
C LYS A 130 -15.47 8.39 -3.86
N SER A 131 -16.18 7.42 -3.29
CA SER A 131 -15.93 6.88 -1.95
C SER A 131 -15.90 5.36 -1.95
N THR A 132 -15.12 4.78 -1.04
CA THR A 132 -15.12 3.34 -0.78
C THR A 132 -16.27 2.92 0.13
N LEU A 133 -16.88 3.84 0.87
CA LEU A 133 -17.87 3.56 1.91
C LEU A 133 -19.17 2.95 1.37
N ASP A 134 -19.54 3.26 0.13
CA ASP A 134 -20.72 2.72 -0.55
C ASP A 134 -20.38 1.57 -1.53
N MET A 135 -19.14 1.08 -1.47
CA MET A 135 -18.68 -0.07 -2.25
C MET A 135 -18.94 -1.38 -1.51
N LYS A 136 -19.21 -2.43 -2.29
CA LYS A 136 -19.41 -3.80 -1.81
C LYS A 136 -18.44 -4.71 -2.58
N LEU A 137 -18.10 -5.86 -1.99
CA LEU A 137 -17.24 -6.89 -2.59
C LEU A 137 -17.57 -7.17 -4.07
N LYS A 138 -18.86 -7.36 -4.41
CA LYS A 138 -19.31 -7.61 -5.79
C LYS A 138 -18.90 -6.51 -6.78
N SER A 139 -18.90 -5.25 -6.35
CA SER A 139 -18.53 -4.11 -7.19
C SER A 139 -17.02 -4.11 -7.48
N VAL A 140 -16.20 -4.39 -6.46
CA VAL A 140 -14.74 -4.49 -6.61
C VAL A 140 -14.39 -5.68 -7.49
N LYS A 141 -14.98 -6.86 -7.26
CA LYS A 141 -14.79 -8.06 -8.09
C LYS A 141 -15.08 -7.82 -9.57
N LYS A 142 -16.12 -7.03 -9.89
CA LYS A 142 -16.44 -6.68 -11.27
C LYS A 142 -15.33 -5.84 -11.91
N LYS A 143 -14.76 -4.89 -11.16
CA LYS A 143 -13.66 -4.03 -11.61
C LYS A 143 -12.35 -4.80 -11.73
N TYR A 144 -12.04 -5.65 -10.76
CA TYR A 144 -10.88 -6.54 -10.78
C TYR A 144 -10.81 -7.39 -12.06
N LYS A 145 -11.93 -8.02 -12.44
CA LYS A 145 -12.05 -8.86 -13.66
C LYS A 145 -11.95 -8.09 -14.98
N SER A 146 -12.07 -6.77 -14.95
CA SER A 146 -11.94 -5.95 -16.15
C SER A 146 -10.47 -5.62 -16.37
N GLU A 147 -9.80 -6.34 -17.25
CA GLU A 147 -8.34 -6.21 -17.49
C GLU A 147 -7.91 -4.77 -17.82
N HIS A 148 -8.70 -4.04 -18.60
CA HIS A 148 -8.39 -2.65 -18.96
C HIS A 148 -8.62 -1.63 -17.84
N PHE A 149 -9.32 -2.00 -16.76
CA PHE A 149 -9.62 -1.07 -15.68
C PHE A 149 -8.43 -0.97 -14.73
N ALA A 150 -7.84 0.19 -14.48
CA ALA A 150 -6.61 0.28 -13.68
C ALA A 150 -5.54 -0.72 -14.21
N ALA A 151 -5.23 -0.63 -15.50
CA ALA A 151 -4.35 -1.57 -16.20
C ALA A 151 -2.91 -1.61 -15.66
N GLY A 152 -2.50 -0.61 -14.87
CA GLY A 152 -1.22 -0.59 -14.17
C GLY A 152 -1.15 -1.50 -12.94
N CYS A 153 -2.26 -2.08 -12.49
CA CYS A 153 -2.30 -3.03 -11.37
C CYS A 153 -2.30 -4.48 -11.88
N SER A 154 -1.30 -5.28 -11.55
CA SER A 154 -1.19 -6.69 -11.96
C SER A 154 -2.16 -7.63 -11.24
N ARG A 155 -3.04 -8.27 -12.01
CA ARG A 155 -3.95 -9.30 -11.48
C ARG A 155 -3.21 -10.55 -11.08
N GLU A 156 -2.09 -10.82 -11.73
CA GLU A 156 -1.24 -11.97 -11.44
C GLU A 156 -0.62 -11.84 -10.05
N VAL A 157 -0.09 -10.66 -9.72
CA VAL A 157 0.47 -10.34 -8.41
C VAL A 157 -0.58 -10.46 -7.32
N ILE A 158 -1.76 -9.86 -7.52
CA ILE A 158 -2.86 -9.95 -6.56
C ILE A 158 -3.28 -11.40 -6.34
N SER A 159 -3.39 -12.20 -7.41
CA SER A 159 -3.77 -13.63 -7.32
C SER A 159 -2.70 -14.43 -6.58
N LYS A 160 -1.43 -14.25 -6.93
CA LYS A 160 -0.29 -14.88 -6.25
C LYS A 160 -0.19 -14.45 -4.79
N GLY A 161 -0.52 -13.19 -4.48
CA GLY A 161 -0.59 -12.67 -3.12
C GLY A 161 -1.64 -13.40 -2.29
N ALA A 162 -2.84 -13.61 -2.84
CA ALA A 162 -3.88 -14.40 -2.18
C ALA A 162 -3.43 -15.86 -1.93
N GLU A 163 -2.81 -16.49 -2.93
CA GLU A 163 -2.26 -17.85 -2.81
C GLU A 163 -1.17 -17.95 -1.74
N ASN A 164 -0.24 -17.00 -1.69
CA ASN A 164 0.84 -16.95 -0.71
C ASN A 164 0.33 -16.80 0.74
N LEU A 165 -0.84 -16.19 0.91
CA LEU A 165 -1.55 -16.04 2.18
C LEU A 165 -2.43 -17.25 2.51
N GLY A 166 -2.67 -18.15 1.55
CA GLY A 166 -3.65 -19.23 1.67
C GLY A 166 -5.10 -18.71 1.72
N TRP A 167 -5.35 -17.52 1.15
CA TRP A 167 -6.67 -16.89 1.11
C TRP A 167 -7.31 -17.06 -0.25
N THR A 168 -8.63 -17.07 -0.27
CA THR A 168 -9.39 -16.85 -1.49
C THR A 168 -9.25 -15.40 -1.95
N LEU A 169 -9.39 -15.17 -3.25
CA LEU A 169 -9.42 -13.81 -3.80
C LEU A 169 -10.55 -12.97 -3.18
N ASP A 170 -11.68 -13.60 -2.83
CA ASP A 170 -12.80 -12.91 -2.20
C ASP A 170 -12.44 -12.41 -0.80
N GLU A 171 -11.76 -13.23 0.01
CA GLU A 171 -11.26 -12.83 1.33
C GLU A 171 -10.23 -11.70 1.24
N LEU A 172 -9.31 -11.75 0.26
CA LEU A 172 -8.34 -10.69 0.04
C LEU A 172 -9.04 -9.38 -0.34
N ILE A 173 -9.96 -9.41 -1.31
CA ILE A 173 -10.68 -8.22 -1.76
C ILE A 173 -11.54 -7.64 -0.64
N GLU A 174 -12.25 -8.48 0.11
CA GLU A 174 -13.13 -8.03 1.19
C GLU A 174 -12.33 -7.37 2.32
N GLN A 175 -11.24 -8.00 2.78
CA GLN A 175 -10.42 -7.44 3.85
C GLN A 175 -9.70 -6.15 3.42
N THR A 176 -9.18 -6.08 2.20
CA THR A 176 -8.56 -4.83 1.70
C THR A 176 -9.59 -3.71 1.57
N LEU A 177 -10.81 -4.03 1.11
CA LEU A 177 -11.90 -3.05 1.05
C LEU A 177 -12.29 -2.55 2.45
N GLU A 178 -12.43 -3.46 3.43
CA GLU A 178 -12.72 -3.07 4.82
C GLU A 178 -11.63 -2.17 5.40
N ALA A 179 -10.36 -2.47 5.13
CA ALA A 179 -9.23 -1.68 5.57
C ALA A 179 -9.27 -0.25 4.98
N MET A 180 -9.53 -0.13 3.68
CA MET A 180 -9.65 1.18 3.01
C MET A 180 -10.87 1.96 3.49
N GLN A 181 -12.00 1.29 3.77
CA GLN A 181 -13.17 1.94 4.36
C GLN A 181 -12.91 2.41 5.80
N ALA A 182 -12.15 1.65 6.57
CA ALA A 182 -11.73 2.07 7.91
C ALA A 182 -10.80 3.29 7.85
N PHE A 183 -9.88 3.32 6.88
CA PHE A 183 -9.03 4.48 6.63
C PHE A 183 -9.85 5.71 6.24
N GLU A 184 -10.80 5.60 5.30
CA GLU A 184 -11.63 6.73 4.86
C GLU A 184 -12.48 7.32 6.02
N ARG A 185 -12.85 6.51 7.01
CA ARG A 185 -13.56 6.97 8.23
C ARG A 185 -12.65 7.57 9.30
N SER A 186 -11.34 7.36 9.21
CA SER A 186 -10.37 7.82 10.21
C SER A 186 -10.15 9.33 10.12
N GLU A 187 -9.61 9.93 11.19
CA GLU A 187 -9.21 11.35 11.17
C GLU A 187 -8.24 11.65 10.03
N GLU A 188 -7.29 10.74 9.78
CA GLU A 188 -6.33 10.85 8.68
C GLU A 188 -7.03 10.85 7.32
N GLY A 189 -7.96 9.91 7.08
CA GLY A 189 -8.74 9.87 5.84
C GLY A 189 -9.63 11.11 5.63
N LEU A 190 -10.22 11.64 6.69
CA LEU A 190 -11.02 12.88 6.63
C LEU A 190 -10.17 14.12 6.33
N LEU A 191 -8.95 14.18 6.87
CA LEU A 191 -7.99 15.24 6.56
C LEU A 191 -7.60 15.21 5.08
N GLU A 192 -7.30 14.03 4.54
CA GLU A 192 -6.99 13.84 3.12
C GLU A 192 -8.15 14.27 2.20
N ALA A 193 -9.38 13.82 2.50
CA ALA A 193 -10.56 14.22 1.75
C ALA A 193 -10.78 15.75 1.75
N THR A 194 -10.41 16.43 2.85
CA THR A 194 -10.50 17.88 2.97
C THR A 194 -9.44 18.61 2.16
N VAL A 195 -8.24 18.03 2.01
CA VAL A 195 -7.16 18.57 1.17
C VAL A 195 -7.52 18.45 -0.30
N ALA A 196 -8.01 17.28 -0.73
CA ALA A 196 -8.42 17.03 -2.11
C ALA A 196 -9.56 17.94 -2.61
N LEU A 197 -10.41 18.46 -1.71
CA LEU A 197 -11.48 19.41 -2.07
C LEU A 197 -11.01 20.85 -2.25
N LYS A 198 -9.77 21.17 -1.85
CA LYS A 198 -9.19 22.53 -1.94
C LYS A 198 -8.32 22.75 -3.18
N ASN A 199 -7.97 21.68 -3.88
CA ASN A 199 -7.23 21.67 -5.15
C ASN A 199 -8.19 21.50 -6.33
#